data_AF-A0A2J5PRL4-F1
#
_entry.id   AF-A0A2J5PRL4-F1
#
_cell.length_a   1.000
_cell.length_b   1.000
_cell.length_c   1.000
_cell.angle_alpha   90.00
_cell.angle_beta   90.00
_cell.angle_gamma   90.00
#
_symmetry.space_group_name_H-M   'P 1'
#
loop_
_entity.id
_entity.type
_entity.pdbx_description
1 polymer ?
#
loop_
_entity_poly.entity_id
_entity_poly.type
_entity_poly.pdbx_seq_one_letter_code
_entity_poly.pdbx_strand_id
1 'polypeptide(L)'
;MRGRVANLVELLPGITHQQVCEAIQEAFFAHYGERVEAEVISPEKMPDLPNFAATFARQSSWEWNFGQAPAFSHLLDERFTWGGVELHFDVEKGHITRTQIFTDSLNPAPLEALAARLQGCLYRADMLQQECDALLVDFPEQEKALRELSAWIAGAVR
;
A
#
# COMPACT_ATOMS: atom_id res chain seq x y z
N MET A 1 -4.97 1.08 18.98
CA MET A 1 -5.36 2.01 20.07
C MET A 1 -5.60 3.37 19.45
N ARG A 2 -6.77 4.00 19.66
CA ARG A 2 -7.02 5.39 19.24
C ARG A 2 -6.99 6.28 20.47
N GLY A 3 -6.00 7.18 20.54
CA GLY A 3 -5.86 8.16 21.61
C GLY A 3 -6.33 9.55 21.16
N ARG A 4 -6.79 10.38 22.09
CA ARG A 4 -6.97 11.81 21.83
C ARG A 4 -5.60 12.47 21.81
N VAL A 5 -5.33 13.26 20.78
CA VAL A 5 -4.07 13.98 20.58
C VAL A 5 -4.34 15.48 20.57
N ALA A 6 -3.33 16.27 20.94
CA ALA A 6 -3.33 17.73 20.86
C ALA A 6 -1.96 18.21 20.38
N ASN A 7 -1.90 19.34 19.69
CA ASN A 7 -0.63 19.90 19.24
C ASN A 7 0.00 20.76 20.35
N LEU A 8 1.33 20.72 20.47
CA LEU A 8 2.04 21.54 21.47
C LEU A 8 1.84 23.05 21.27
N VAL A 9 1.55 23.49 20.05
CA VAL A 9 1.26 24.90 19.74
C VAL A 9 0.02 25.42 20.45
N GLU A 10 -0.90 24.54 20.84
CA GLU A 10 -2.09 24.90 21.63
C GLU A 10 -1.73 25.29 23.07
N LEU A 11 -0.60 24.80 23.59
CA LEU A 11 -0.10 25.07 24.93
C LEU A 11 0.98 26.16 24.94
N LEU A 12 1.83 26.17 23.92
CA LEU A 12 2.92 27.12 23.75
C LEU A 12 2.87 27.71 22.33
N PRO A 13 2.15 28.83 22.14
CA PRO A 13 2.09 29.52 20.86
C PRO A 13 3.50 29.91 20.39
N GLY A 14 3.81 29.64 19.13
CA GLY A 14 5.12 29.92 18.54
C GLY A 14 6.19 28.85 18.78
N ILE A 15 5.85 27.71 19.40
CA ILE A 15 6.77 26.58 19.50
C ILE A 15 7.20 26.10 18.11
N THR A 16 8.50 25.87 17.94
CA THR A 16 9.12 25.43 16.69
C THR A 16 9.81 24.07 16.86
N HIS A 17 10.01 23.36 15.75
CA HIS A 17 10.79 22.13 15.72
C HIS A 17 12.18 22.32 16.36
N GLN A 18 12.85 23.42 16.01
CA GLN A 18 14.20 23.73 16.51
C GLN A 18 14.24 23.87 18.04
N GLN A 19 13.28 24.59 18.62
CA GLN A 19 13.19 24.74 20.08
C GLN A 19 12.95 23.41 20.79
N VAL A 20 12.16 22.51 20.19
CA VAL A 20 11.94 21.16 20.73
C VAL A 20 13.22 20.34 20.67
N CYS A 21 13.95 20.38 19.54
CA CYS A 21 15.24 19.70 19.40
C CYS A 21 16.27 20.19 20.43
N GLU A 22 16.40 21.50 20.62
CA GLU A 22 17.32 22.11 21.59
C GLU A 22 16.95 21.69 23.02
N ALA A 23 15.68 21.72 23.39
CA ALA A 23 15.23 21.30 24.72
C ALA A 23 15.55 19.81 24.99
N ILE A 24 15.37 18.94 23.99
CA ILE A 24 15.72 17.51 24.10
C ILE A 24 17.24 17.33 24.21
N GLN A 25 18.03 18.07 23.42
CA GLN A 25 19.50 18.01 23.47
C GLN A 25 20.03 18.45 24.83
N GLU A 26 19.54 19.56 25.38
CA GLU A 26 19.97 20.04 26.70
C GLU A 26 19.60 19.05 27.80
N ALA A 27 18.41 18.45 27.75
CA ALA A 27 18.01 17.42 28.70
C ALA A 27 18.90 16.16 28.59
N PHE A 28 19.27 15.76 27.37
CA PHE A 28 20.19 14.65 27.11
C PHE A 28 21.58 14.94 27.67
N PHE A 29 22.16 16.10 27.38
CA PHE A 29 23.46 16.51 27.90
C PHE A 29 23.48 16.64 29.42
N ALA A 30 22.42 17.17 30.02
CA ALA A 30 22.29 17.24 31.47
C ALA A 30 22.24 15.84 32.12
N HIS A 31 21.60 14.86 31.47
CA HIS A 31 21.51 13.49 31.97
C HIS A 31 22.85 12.76 31.92
N TYR A 32 23.57 12.88 30.80
CA TYR A 32 24.83 12.15 30.59
C TYR A 32 26.08 12.91 31.01
N GLY A 33 25.98 14.21 31.31
CA GLY A 33 27.09 15.04 31.80
C GLY A 33 28.15 15.37 30.73
N GLU A 34 27.86 15.11 29.46
CA GLU A 34 28.75 15.33 28.33
C GLU A 34 28.05 16.12 27.23
N ARG A 35 28.84 16.77 26.37
CA ARG A 35 28.35 17.53 25.21
C ARG A 35 29.16 17.15 23.99
N VAL A 36 28.48 17.08 22.86
CA VAL A 36 29.08 16.82 21.54
C VAL A 36 28.45 17.74 20.51
N GLU A 37 29.22 18.04 19.46
CA GLU A 37 28.71 18.77 18.30
C GLU A 37 27.71 17.92 17.51
N ALA A 38 26.69 18.56 16.94
CA ALA A 38 25.69 17.87 16.15
C ALA A 38 26.23 17.50 14.77
N GLU A 39 26.09 16.22 14.39
CA GLU A 39 26.36 15.76 13.04
C GLU A 39 25.12 15.92 12.16
N VAL A 40 25.22 16.71 11.08
CA VAL A 40 24.10 16.95 10.16
C VAL A 40 24.13 15.95 9.01
N ILE A 41 23.07 15.15 8.90
CA ILE A 41 22.89 14.20 7.80
C ILE A 41 22.07 14.89 6.70
N SER A 42 22.70 15.15 5.55
CA SER A 42 22.03 15.78 4.40
C SER A 42 21.25 14.74 3.57
N PRO A 43 20.04 15.05 3.08
CA PRO A 43 19.33 14.19 2.13
C PRO A 43 20.00 14.14 0.75
N GLU A 44 20.81 15.13 0.40
CA GLU A 44 21.47 15.24 -0.91
C GLU A 44 22.73 14.37 -1.00
N LYS A 45 23.29 13.96 0.14
CA LYS A 45 24.48 13.14 0.23
C LYS A 45 24.16 11.83 0.91
N MET A 46 24.36 10.73 0.20
CA MET A 46 24.19 9.41 0.78
C MET A 46 25.12 9.26 2.00
N PRO A 47 24.59 8.93 3.19
CA PRO A 47 25.40 8.75 4.39
C PRO A 47 26.44 7.65 4.21
N ASP A 48 27.65 7.90 4.72
CA ASP A 48 28.71 6.89 4.79
C ASP A 48 28.49 6.00 6.01
N LEU A 49 27.41 5.21 5.94
CA LEU A 49 27.02 4.26 6.96
C LEU A 49 27.01 2.85 6.37
N PRO A 50 27.50 1.84 7.11
CA PRO A 50 27.53 0.47 6.63
C PRO A 50 26.10 0.01 6.28
N ASN A 51 25.95 -0.62 5.11
CA ASN A 51 24.68 -1.13 4.58
C ASN A 51 23.59 -0.06 4.30
N PHE A 52 23.91 1.24 4.29
CA PHE A 52 22.91 2.29 4.08
C PHE A 52 22.13 2.11 2.77
N ALA A 53 22.82 1.95 1.64
CA ALA A 53 22.17 1.86 0.32
C ALA A 53 21.18 0.68 0.23
N ALA A 54 21.59 -0.50 0.72
CA ALA A 54 20.73 -1.69 0.74
C ALA A 54 19.53 -1.50 1.69
N THR A 55 19.76 -0.86 2.83
CA THR A 55 18.72 -0.59 3.84
C THR A 55 17.73 0.46 3.35
N PHE A 56 18.20 1.49 2.64
CA PHE A 56 17.37 2.50 2.00
C PHE A 56 16.50 1.87 0.90
N ALA A 57 17.11 1.13 -0.04
CA ALA A 57 16.37 0.46 -1.11
C ALA A 57 15.28 -0.48 -0.57
N ARG A 58 15.60 -1.27 0.47
CA ARG A 58 14.62 -2.12 1.13
C ARG A 58 13.51 -1.32 1.80
N GLN A 59 13.83 -0.30 2.60
CA GLN A 59 12.81 0.49 3.30
C GLN A 59 11.93 1.31 2.35
N SER A 60 12.43 1.68 1.18
CA SER A 60 11.65 2.33 0.12
C SER A 60 10.84 1.36 -0.73
N SER A 61 11.12 0.05 -0.66
CA SER A 61 10.46 -0.96 -1.49
C SER A 61 8.99 -1.16 -1.10
N TRP A 62 8.16 -1.54 -2.08
CA TRP A 62 6.75 -1.85 -1.84
C TRP A 62 6.61 -3.13 -1.01
N GLU A 63 7.49 -4.11 -1.26
CA GLU A 63 7.57 -5.39 -0.57
C GLU A 63 7.77 -5.21 0.94
N TRP A 64 8.48 -4.15 1.34
CA TRP A 64 8.65 -3.80 2.76
C TRP A 64 7.46 -3.01 3.32
N ASN A 65 7.03 -1.96 2.63
CA ASN A 65 6.01 -1.04 3.15
C ASN A 65 4.59 -1.65 3.16
N PHE A 66 4.30 -2.56 2.22
CA PHE A 66 2.98 -3.15 2.02
C PHE A 66 3.04 -4.69 1.97
N GLY A 67 4.09 -5.25 1.37
CA GLY A 67 4.27 -6.70 1.27
C GLY A 67 4.58 -7.41 2.60
N GLN A 68 4.83 -6.69 3.70
CA GLN A 68 4.94 -7.26 5.05
C GLN A 68 3.61 -7.21 5.82
N ALA A 69 2.51 -6.78 5.18
CA ALA A 69 1.20 -6.88 5.80
C ALA A 69 0.93 -8.33 6.26
N PRO A 70 0.45 -8.54 7.50
CA PRO A 70 -0.04 -9.84 7.92
C PRO A 70 -1.07 -10.37 6.92
N ALA A 71 -1.23 -11.69 6.86
CA ALA A 71 -2.26 -12.30 6.02
C ALA A 71 -3.63 -11.67 6.32
N PHE A 72 -4.33 -11.25 5.27
CA PHE A 72 -5.67 -10.67 5.37
C PHE A 72 -6.54 -11.16 4.23
N SER A 73 -7.86 -11.14 4.44
CA SER A 73 -8.83 -11.35 3.39
C SER A 73 -9.54 -10.04 3.07
N HIS A 74 -9.84 -9.80 1.80
CA HIS A 74 -10.57 -8.62 1.34
C HIS A 74 -11.76 -9.03 0.47
N LEU A 75 -12.95 -8.58 0.86
CA LEU A 75 -14.18 -8.71 0.10
C LEU A 75 -14.47 -7.39 -0.58
N LEU A 76 -14.66 -7.43 -1.90
CA LEU A 76 -15.02 -6.30 -2.75
C LEU A 76 -16.29 -6.63 -3.50
N ASP A 77 -17.24 -5.71 -3.58
CA ASP A 77 -18.46 -5.88 -4.36
C ASP A 77 -18.81 -4.62 -5.16
N GLU A 78 -19.38 -4.82 -6.35
CA GLU A 78 -19.85 -3.73 -7.20
C GLU A 78 -21.00 -4.18 -8.09
N ARG A 79 -21.91 -3.24 -8.39
CA ARG A 79 -23.06 -3.48 -9.24
C ARG A 79 -22.89 -2.77 -10.58
N PHE A 80 -22.57 -3.53 -11.62
CA PHE A 80 -22.53 -3.04 -12.98
C PHE A 80 -23.88 -3.18 -13.67
N THR A 81 -24.03 -2.48 -14.80
CA THR A 81 -25.23 -2.59 -15.65
C THR A 81 -25.43 -4.00 -16.23
N TRP A 82 -24.36 -4.80 -16.31
CA TRP A 82 -24.34 -6.16 -16.86
C TRP A 82 -24.33 -7.27 -15.80
N GLY A 83 -24.33 -6.91 -14.51
CA GLY A 83 -24.32 -7.86 -13.40
C GLY A 83 -23.61 -7.31 -12.16
N GLY A 84 -23.84 -7.93 -11.02
CA GLY A 84 -23.04 -7.77 -9.81
C GLY A 84 -21.80 -8.65 -9.86
N VAL A 85 -20.71 -8.15 -9.29
CA VAL A 85 -19.47 -8.90 -9.10
C VAL A 85 -19.04 -8.76 -7.65
N GLU A 86 -18.79 -9.88 -6.99
CA GLU A 86 -18.21 -9.97 -5.66
C GLU A 86 -16.89 -10.75 -5.75
N LEU A 87 -15.80 -10.15 -5.24
CA LEU A 87 -14.45 -10.69 -5.25
C LEU A 87 -14.00 -10.96 -3.82
N HIS A 88 -13.49 -12.16 -3.56
CA HIS A 88 -12.84 -12.50 -2.30
C HIS A 88 -11.37 -12.78 -2.57
N PHE A 89 -10.49 -11.98 -1.98
CA PHE A 89 -9.06 -12.20 -2.01
C PHE A 89 -8.56 -12.69 -0.65
N ASP A 90 -7.77 -13.75 -0.64
CA ASP A 90 -6.85 -14.02 0.46
C ASP A 90 -5.48 -13.48 0.03
N VAL A 91 -4.88 -12.61 0.84
CA VAL A 91 -3.63 -11.93 0.54
C VAL A 91 -2.58 -12.28 1.58
N GLU A 92 -1.46 -12.82 1.12
CA GLU A 92 -0.30 -13.10 1.95
C GLU A 92 0.95 -12.48 1.33
N LYS A 93 1.72 -11.76 2.14
CA LYS A 93 2.95 -11.08 1.72
C LYS A 93 2.75 -10.15 0.49
N GLY A 94 1.57 -9.54 0.38
CA GLY A 94 1.19 -8.68 -0.74
C GLY A 94 0.81 -9.42 -2.03
N HIS A 95 0.74 -10.76 -2.03
CA HIS A 95 0.27 -11.57 -3.16
C HIS A 95 -1.09 -12.19 -2.86
N ILE A 96 -1.96 -12.23 -3.87
CA ILE A 96 -3.26 -12.91 -3.79
C ILE A 96 -3.02 -14.42 -3.82
N THR A 97 -3.20 -15.12 -2.71
CA THR A 97 -3.00 -16.58 -2.63
C THR A 97 -4.22 -17.35 -3.10
N ARG A 98 -5.40 -16.73 -3.00
CA ARG A 98 -6.68 -17.28 -3.45
C ARG A 98 -7.61 -16.17 -3.90
N THR A 99 -8.32 -16.43 -4.99
CA THR A 99 -9.40 -15.57 -5.49
C THR A 99 -10.67 -16.39 -5.65
N GLN A 100 -11.80 -15.85 -5.20
CA GLN A 100 -13.13 -16.35 -5.55
C GLN A 100 -13.95 -15.20 -6.12
N ILE A 101 -14.72 -15.49 -7.18
CA ILE A 101 -15.58 -14.52 -7.83
C ILE A 101 -17.00 -15.06 -7.86
N PHE A 102 -17.94 -14.28 -7.34
CA PHE A 102 -19.37 -14.56 -7.42
C PHE A 102 -20.02 -13.50 -8.30
N THR A 103 -20.88 -13.91 -9.22
CA THR A 103 -21.52 -12.99 -10.17
C THR A 103 -22.87 -13.53 -10.65
N ASP A 104 -23.80 -12.62 -10.89
CA ASP A 104 -25.05 -12.89 -11.62
C ASP A 104 -25.00 -12.43 -13.08
N SER A 105 -23.80 -12.10 -13.59
CA SER A 105 -23.55 -11.79 -15.00
C SER A 105 -24.02 -12.94 -15.89
N LEU A 106 -24.64 -12.60 -17.02
CA LEU A 106 -25.03 -13.56 -18.05
C LEU A 106 -23.82 -14.19 -18.77
N ASN A 107 -22.63 -13.59 -18.62
CA ASN A 107 -21.38 -14.06 -19.23
C ASN A 107 -20.30 -14.27 -18.14
N PRO A 108 -20.35 -15.39 -17.37
CA PRO A 108 -19.43 -15.62 -16.25
C PRO A 108 -18.03 -16.09 -16.68
N ALA A 109 -17.88 -16.67 -17.88
CA ALA A 109 -16.62 -17.25 -18.37
C ALA A 109 -15.36 -16.35 -18.22
N PRO A 110 -15.38 -15.06 -18.62
CA PRO A 110 -14.21 -14.19 -18.40
C PRO A 110 -13.91 -13.94 -16.92
N LEU A 111 -14.91 -13.91 -16.06
CA LEU A 111 -14.75 -13.70 -14.63
C LEU A 111 -14.17 -14.95 -13.96
N GLU A 112 -14.63 -16.14 -14.33
CA GLU A 112 -14.04 -17.40 -13.87
C GLU A 112 -12.56 -17.52 -14.31
N ALA A 113 -12.24 -17.12 -15.54
CA ALA A 113 -10.87 -17.07 -16.03
C ALA A 113 -10.01 -16.06 -15.26
N LEU A 114 -10.58 -14.88 -14.93
CA LEU A 114 -9.91 -13.88 -14.09
C LEU A 114 -9.56 -14.43 -12.71
N ALA A 115 -10.49 -15.16 -12.07
CA ALA A 115 -10.27 -15.73 -10.74
C ALA A 115 -9.01 -16.61 -10.71
N ALA A 116 -8.81 -17.45 -11.73
CA ALA A 116 -7.63 -18.31 -11.84
C ALA A 116 -6.35 -17.52 -12.11
N ARG A 117 -6.40 -16.50 -12.97
CA ARG A 117 -5.24 -15.66 -13.32
C ARG A 117 -4.76 -14.78 -12.17
N LEU A 118 -5.67 -14.35 -11.30
CA LEU A 118 -5.33 -13.52 -10.15
C LEU A 118 -4.59 -14.31 -9.05
N GLN A 119 -4.55 -15.64 -9.10
CA GLN A 119 -3.78 -16.41 -8.13
C GLN A 119 -2.27 -16.18 -8.32
N GLY A 120 -1.61 -15.68 -7.28
CA GLY A 120 -0.20 -15.28 -7.28
C GLY A 120 0.03 -13.83 -7.74
N CYS A 121 -1.00 -13.15 -8.25
CA CYS A 121 -0.90 -11.77 -8.69
C CYS A 121 -0.60 -10.86 -7.48
N LEU A 122 0.19 -9.81 -7.71
CA LEU A 122 0.46 -8.82 -6.67
C LEU A 122 -0.83 -8.05 -6.37
N TYR A 123 -1.15 -7.89 -5.10
CA TYR A 123 -2.30 -7.11 -4.64
C TYR A 123 -2.01 -5.61 -4.81
N ARG A 124 -2.03 -5.14 -6.07
CA ARG A 124 -1.71 -3.78 -6.48
C ARG A 124 -2.49 -3.40 -7.74
N ALA A 125 -3.02 -2.18 -7.78
CA ALA A 125 -3.96 -1.74 -8.81
C ALA A 125 -3.45 -1.97 -10.25
N ASP A 126 -2.20 -1.62 -10.54
CA ASP A 126 -1.60 -1.79 -11.88
C ASP A 126 -1.51 -3.25 -12.32
N MET A 127 -1.16 -4.17 -11.40
CA MET A 127 -1.06 -5.60 -11.70
C MET A 127 -2.45 -6.22 -11.93
N LEU A 128 -3.45 -5.81 -11.14
CA LEU A 128 -4.83 -6.27 -11.33
C LEU A 128 -5.41 -5.78 -12.66
N GLN A 129 -5.11 -4.53 -13.07
CA GLN A 129 -5.51 -4.01 -14.36
C GLN A 129 -4.87 -4.79 -15.51
N GLN A 130 -3.58 -5.11 -15.42
CA GLN A 130 -2.89 -5.91 -16.44
C GLN A 130 -3.55 -7.28 -16.63
N GLU A 131 -3.93 -7.98 -15.54
CA GLU A 131 -4.61 -9.27 -15.65
C GLU A 131 -6.02 -9.14 -16.25
N CYS A 132 -6.76 -8.07 -15.95
CA CYS A 132 -8.05 -7.79 -16.57
C CYS A 132 -7.90 -7.49 -18.07
N ASP A 133 -6.91 -6.67 -18.45
CA ASP A 133 -6.67 -6.28 -19.83
C ASP A 133 -6.16 -7.46 -20.67
N ALA A 134 -5.41 -8.38 -20.07
CA ALA A 134 -4.95 -9.61 -20.74
C ALA A 134 -6.11 -10.52 -21.16
N LEU A 135 -7.26 -10.48 -20.47
CA LEU A 135 -8.46 -11.23 -20.85
C LEU A 135 -9.15 -10.69 -22.11
N LEU A 136 -8.89 -9.44 -22.51
CA LEU A 136 -9.47 -8.86 -23.72
C LEU A 136 -9.08 -9.63 -24.99
N VAL A 137 -7.93 -10.32 -24.96
CA VAL A 137 -7.45 -11.16 -26.06
C VAL A 137 -8.33 -12.41 -26.21
N ASP A 138 -8.69 -13.03 -25.09
CA ASP A 138 -9.46 -14.28 -25.05
C ASP A 138 -10.98 -14.03 -25.12
N PHE A 139 -11.43 -12.85 -24.68
CA PHE A 139 -12.84 -12.47 -24.53
C PHE A 139 -13.14 -11.09 -25.14
N PRO A 140 -12.88 -10.88 -26.45
CA PRO A 140 -13.06 -9.57 -27.09
C PRO A 140 -14.52 -9.10 -27.10
N GLU A 141 -15.48 -10.03 -27.11
CA GLU A 141 -16.91 -9.71 -27.09
C GLU A 141 -17.37 -9.07 -25.76
N GLN A 142 -16.59 -9.22 -24.69
CA GLN A 142 -16.89 -8.67 -23.36
C GLN A 142 -16.01 -7.45 -23.03
N GLU A 143 -15.36 -6.83 -24.02
CA GLU A 143 -14.39 -5.74 -23.81
C GLU A 143 -14.93 -4.62 -22.90
N LYS A 144 -16.15 -4.15 -23.15
CA LYS A 144 -16.73 -3.07 -22.34
C LYS A 144 -16.84 -3.44 -20.86
N ALA A 145 -17.34 -4.64 -20.57
CA ALA A 145 -17.51 -5.13 -19.20
C ALA A 145 -16.15 -5.33 -18.51
N LEU A 146 -15.17 -5.89 -19.21
CA LEU A 146 -13.81 -6.09 -18.70
C LEU A 146 -13.09 -4.78 -18.41
N ARG A 147 -13.29 -3.74 -19.23
CA ARG A 147 -12.73 -2.40 -18.98
C ARG A 147 -13.36 -1.72 -17.76
N GLU A 148 -14.68 -1.83 -17.60
CA GLU A 148 -15.39 -1.32 -16.41
C GLU A 148 -14.90 -2.05 -15.14
N LEU A 149 -14.77 -3.37 -15.19
CA LEU A 149 -14.24 -4.20 -14.11
C LEU A 149 -12.79 -3.82 -13.76
N SER A 150 -11.92 -3.68 -14.75
CA SER A 150 -10.51 -3.28 -14.59
C SER A 150 -10.38 -1.93 -13.88
N ALA A 151 -11.16 -0.94 -14.31
CA ALA A 151 -11.18 0.40 -13.70
C ALA A 151 -11.68 0.37 -12.26
N TRP A 152 -12.73 -0.41 -11.98
CA TRP A 152 -13.28 -0.56 -10.64
C TRP A 152 -12.31 -1.27 -9.69
N ILE A 153 -11.77 -2.44 -10.07
CA ILE A 153 -10.81 -3.19 -9.24
C ILE A 153 -9.62 -2.32 -8.88
N ALA A 154 -9.09 -1.55 -9.83
CA ALA A 154 -7.98 -0.64 -9.61
C ALA A 154 -8.28 0.47 -8.58
N GLY A 155 -9.51 0.95 -8.54
CA GLY A 155 -9.96 1.94 -7.55
C GLY A 155 -10.22 1.31 -6.19
N ALA A 156 -10.73 0.08 -6.16
CA ALA A 156 -11.13 -0.63 -4.96
C ALA A 156 -9.94 -1.11 -4.10
N VAL A 157 -8.76 -1.28 -4.69
CA VAL A 157 -7.54 -1.72 -3.97
C VAL A 157 -6.52 -0.60 -3.69
N ARG A 158 -6.85 0.65 -4.01
CA ARG A 158 -5.99 1.82 -3.81
C ARG A 158 -6.04 2.39 -2.39
#